data_AF-A0A069DNH8-F1
#
_entry.id   AF-A0A069DNH8-F1
#
_cell.length_a   1.000
_cell.length_b   1.000
_cell.length_c   1.000
_cell.angle_alpha   90.00
_cell.angle_beta   90.00
_cell.angle_gamma   90.00
#
_symmetry.space_group_name_H-M   'P 1'
#
loop_
_entity.id
_entity.type
_entity.pdbx_description
1 polymer ?
#
loop_
_entity_poly.entity_id
_entity_poly.type
_entity_poly.pdbx_seq_one_letter_code
_entity_poly.pdbx_strand_id
1 'polypeptide(L)'
;KDPPLYYYVKFDLYEPCEAVECKRLIIEAVKTLFGEVGASRPFDLVQYSDKDNSGVLRIPSDWLVEVRAAMMIDSRFQIQRVASSALSLIANSRTYQHTQQASHQTRKRKRSSST
;
A
#
# COMPACT_ATOMS: atom_id res chain seq x y z
N LYS A 1 9.60 -11.66 17.10
CA LYS A 1 8.46 -10.83 16.67
C LYS A 1 7.83 -11.57 15.52
N ASP A 2 6.61 -12.06 15.70
CA ASP A 2 5.97 -12.92 14.69
C ASP A 2 5.71 -12.11 13.41
N PRO A 3 5.90 -12.73 12.23
CA PRO A 3 5.60 -12.07 10.98
C PRO A 3 4.09 -11.76 10.89
N PRO A 4 3.70 -10.65 10.27
CA PRO A 4 2.28 -10.35 10.05
C PRO A 4 1.69 -11.41 9.11
N LEU A 5 0.48 -11.87 9.42
CA LEU A 5 -0.21 -12.91 8.63
C LEU A 5 -0.50 -12.48 7.18
N TYR A 6 -0.66 -11.18 6.96
CA TYR A 6 -0.99 -10.60 5.67
C TYR A 6 -0.17 -9.35 5.40
N TYR A 7 0.05 -9.12 4.11
CA TYR A 7 0.60 -7.88 3.58
C TYR A 7 -0.37 -7.27 2.57
N TYR A 8 -0.32 -5.95 2.50
CA TYR A 8 -1.11 -5.16 1.58
C TYR A 8 -0.20 -4.55 0.53
N VAL A 9 -0.53 -4.75 -0.74
CA VAL A 9 0.23 -4.25 -1.88
C VAL A 9 -0.63 -3.26 -2.63
N LYS A 10 -0.19 -2.00 -2.68
CA LYS A 10 -0.77 -0.98 -3.56
C LYS A 10 -0.07 -1.06 -4.91
N PHE A 11 -0.87 -1.14 -5.97
CA PHE A 11 -0.40 -1.15 -7.34
C PHE A 11 -1.25 -0.22 -8.20
N ASP A 12 -0.66 0.22 -9.29
CA ASP A 12 -1.33 0.92 -10.37
C ASP A 12 -1.22 0.07 -11.64
N LEU A 13 -2.16 0.26 -12.56
CA LEU A 13 -2.18 -0.35 -13.88
C LEU A 13 -1.88 0.71 -14.94
N TYR A 14 -1.10 0.32 -15.94
CA TYR A 14 -0.82 1.20 -17.08
C TYR A 14 -2.03 1.33 -18.02
N GLU A 15 -2.81 0.26 -18.15
CA GLU A 15 -4.00 0.23 -18.99
C GLU A 15 -5.26 0.15 -18.11
N PRO A 16 -6.31 0.91 -18.44
CA PRO A 16 -7.57 0.85 -17.71
C PRO A 16 -8.24 -0.51 -17.93
N CYS A 17 -8.63 -1.15 -16.83
CA CYS A 17 -9.44 -2.38 -16.86
C CYS A 17 -10.53 -2.34 -15.79
N GLU A 18 -11.58 -3.13 -15.95
CA GLU A 18 -12.62 -3.32 -14.94
C GLU A 18 -12.09 -4.13 -13.74
N ALA A 19 -12.66 -3.96 -12.55
CA ALA A 19 -12.27 -4.71 -11.35
C ALA A 19 -12.22 -6.24 -11.53
N VAL A 20 -13.18 -6.81 -12.29
CA VAL A 20 -13.23 -8.25 -12.58
C VAL A 20 -12.03 -8.66 -13.44
N GLU A 21 -11.74 -7.86 -14.45
CA GLU A 21 -10.62 -8.10 -15.36
C GLU A 21 -9.29 -7.92 -14.64
N CYS A 22 -9.16 -6.91 -13.78
CA CYS A 22 -7.98 -6.72 -12.93
C CYS A 22 -7.66 -7.98 -12.13
N LYS A 23 -8.67 -8.59 -11.51
CA LYS A 23 -8.49 -9.84 -10.75
C LYS A 23 -8.04 -10.97 -11.66
N ARG A 24 -8.64 -11.11 -12.85
CA ARG A 24 -8.25 -12.12 -13.85
C ARG A 24 -6.80 -11.96 -14.29
N LEU A 25 -6.37 -10.73 -14.58
CA LEU A 25 -5.00 -10.40 -14.99
C LEU A 25 -3.97 -10.80 -13.92
N ILE A 26 -4.27 -10.56 -12.65
CA ILE A 26 -3.38 -10.95 -11.55
C ILE A 26 -3.28 -12.48 -11.45
N ILE A 27 -4.40 -13.20 -11.57
CA ILE A 27 -4.40 -14.67 -11.60
C ILE A 27 -3.56 -15.17 -12.77
N GLU A 28 -3.71 -14.56 -13.95
CA GLU A 28 -2.98 -14.92 -15.16
C GLU A 28 -1.47 -14.66 -15.04
N ALA A 29 -1.07 -13.53 -14.47
CA ALA A 29 0.33 -13.20 -14.21
C ALA A 29 0.98 -14.23 -13.26
N VAL A 30 0.28 -14.56 -12.17
CA VAL A 30 0.74 -15.58 -11.21
C VAL A 30 0.78 -16.97 -11.86
N LYS A 31 -0.24 -17.33 -12.66
CA LYS A 31 -0.29 -18.60 -13.38
C LYS A 31 0.86 -18.73 -14.37
N THR A 32 1.22 -17.64 -15.06
CA THR A 32 2.31 -17.63 -16.06
C THR A 32 3.68 -17.90 -15.42
N LEU A 33 3.92 -17.36 -14.21
CA LEU A 33 5.22 -17.49 -13.55
C LEU A 33 5.33 -18.71 -12.61
N PHE A 34 4.26 -19.03 -11.87
CA PHE A 34 4.26 -20.07 -10.83
C PHE A 34 3.34 -21.26 -11.14
N GLY A 35 2.72 -21.28 -12.32
CA GLY A 35 1.82 -22.36 -12.75
C GLY A 35 0.47 -22.37 -12.01
N GLU A 36 -0.28 -23.45 -12.20
CA GLU A 36 -1.65 -23.58 -11.65
C GLU A 36 -1.67 -23.67 -10.12
N VAL A 37 -0.63 -24.25 -9.51
CA VAL A 37 -0.49 -24.34 -8.05
C VAL A 37 -0.30 -22.96 -7.42
N GLY A 38 0.42 -22.06 -8.11
CA GLY A 38 0.57 -20.68 -7.67
C GLY A 38 -0.73 -19.89 -7.80
N ALA A 39 -1.49 -20.14 -8.87
CA ALA A 39 -2.77 -19.46 -9.15
C ALA A 39 -3.90 -19.89 -8.21
N SER A 40 -3.84 -21.09 -7.62
CA SER A 40 -4.84 -21.55 -6.64
C SER A 40 -4.66 -20.95 -5.25
N ARG A 41 -3.57 -20.23 -5.00
CA ARG A 41 -3.29 -19.64 -3.68
C ARG A 41 -4.21 -18.44 -3.42
N PRO A 42 -4.67 -18.26 -2.17
CA PRO A 42 -5.60 -17.21 -1.84
C PRO A 42 -4.93 -15.84 -1.86
N PHE A 43 -5.54 -14.90 -2.57
CA PHE A 43 -5.27 -13.48 -2.47
C PHE A 43 -6.57 -12.72 -2.74
N ASP A 44 -6.70 -11.55 -2.13
CA ASP A 44 -7.93 -10.75 -2.23
C ASP A 44 -7.62 -9.36 -2.78
N LEU A 45 -8.38 -8.93 -3.77
CA LEU A 45 -8.42 -7.54 -4.20
C LEU A 45 -9.34 -6.78 -3.25
N VAL A 46 -8.75 -6.01 -2.33
CA VAL A 46 -9.46 -5.30 -1.26
C VAL A 46 -10.20 -4.09 -1.80
N GLN A 47 -9.55 -3.37 -2.72
CA GLN A 47 -10.08 -2.16 -3.32
C GLN A 47 -9.53 -2.02 -4.74
N TYR A 48 -10.37 -1.52 -5.63
CA TYR A 48 -9.98 -1.12 -6.98
C TYR A 48 -10.73 0.16 -7.37
N SER A 49 -10.03 1.11 -7.97
CA SER A 49 -10.58 2.37 -8.47
C SER A 49 -10.39 2.42 -9.99
N ASP A 50 -11.48 2.29 -10.75
CA ASP A 50 -11.44 2.37 -12.23
C ASP A 50 -10.99 3.76 -12.71
N LYS A 51 -11.12 4.81 -11.87
CA LYS A 51 -10.71 6.18 -12.22
C LYS A 51 -9.20 6.37 -12.15
N ASP A 52 -8.58 5.78 -11.15
CA ASP A 52 -7.15 5.93 -10.88
C ASP A 52 -6.34 4.76 -11.43
N ASN A 53 -7.00 3.74 -11.99
CA ASN A 53 -6.43 2.45 -12.38
C ASN A 53 -5.55 1.86 -11.28
N SER A 54 -5.95 2.05 -10.02
CA SER A 54 -5.15 1.63 -8.86
C SER A 54 -5.94 0.72 -7.95
N GLY A 55 -5.22 -0.21 -7.33
CA GLY A 55 -5.81 -1.22 -6.47
C GLY A 55 -4.95 -1.55 -5.27
N VAL A 56 -5.58 -2.25 -4.32
CA VAL A 56 -4.93 -2.78 -3.13
C VAL A 56 -5.20 -4.28 -3.05
N LEU A 57 -4.13 -5.07 -3.06
CA LEU A 57 -4.17 -6.52 -2.85
C LEU A 57 -3.84 -6.85 -1.40
N ARG A 58 -4.51 -7.85 -0.85
CA ARG A 58 -4.15 -8.52 0.41
C ARG A 58 -3.61 -9.90 0.07
N ILE A 59 -2.39 -10.17 0.51
CA ILE A 59 -1.66 -11.42 0.22
C ILE A 59 -1.15 -12.00 1.53
N PRO A 60 -1.27 -13.31 1.77
CA PRO A 60 -0.65 -13.98 2.92
C PRO A 60 0.88 -13.79 2.92
N SER A 61 1.49 -13.75 4.10
CA SER A 61 2.95 -13.63 4.25
C SER A 61 3.74 -14.65 3.42
N ASP A 62 3.20 -15.87 3.33
CA ASP A 62 3.87 -17.04 2.79
C ASP A 62 3.88 -17.09 1.26
N TRP A 63 3.25 -16.10 0.61
CA TRP A 63 3.15 -16.01 -0.84
C TRP A 63 3.31 -14.57 -1.37
N LEU A 64 3.70 -13.64 -0.49
CA LEU A 64 3.87 -12.24 -0.85
C LEU A 64 4.94 -12.07 -1.93
N VAL A 65 6.08 -12.74 -1.76
CA VAL A 65 7.26 -12.54 -2.63
C VAL A 65 6.95 -12.99 -4.04
N GLU A 66 6.23 -14.11 -4.16
CA GLU A 66 5.87 -14.74 -5.40
C GLU A 66 4.84 -13.92 -6.16
N VAL A 67 3.71 -13.55 -5.54
CA VAL A 67 2.72 -12.67 -6.20
C VAL A 67 3.35 -11.35 -6.60
N ARG A 68 4.18 -10.77 -5.73
CA ARG A 68 4.87 -9.52 -6.02
C ARG A 68 5.83 -9.68 -7.21
N ALA A 69 6.58 -10.78 -7.29
CA ALA A 69 7.48 -11.04 -8.40
C ALA A 69 6.72 -11.22 -9.72
N ALA A 70 5.62 -11.98 -9.73
CA ALA A 70 4.75 -12.12 -10.90
C ALA A 70 4.22 -10.77 -11.40
N MET A 71 3.73 -9.93 -10.47
CA MET A 71 3.26 -8.60 -10.82
C MET A 71 4.37 -7.66 -11.30
N MET A 72 5.59 -7.77 -10.79
CA MET A 72 6.71 -6.93 -11.25
C MET A 72 7.23 -7.33 -12.63
N ILE A 73 7.13 -8.61 -12.98
CA ILE A 73 7.56 -9.12 -14.30
C ILE A 73 6.52 -8.78 -15.35
N ASP A 74 5.24 -8.77 -14.96
CA ASP A 74 4.15 -8.35 -15.83
C ASP A 74 4.17 -6.83 -16.03
N SER A 75 4.47 -6.40 -17.26
CA SER A 75 4.60 -4.98 -17.63
C SER A 75 3.31 -4.18 -17.50
N ARG A 76 2.17 -4.81 -17.20
CA ARG A 76 0.88 -4.13 -17.00
C ARG A 76 0.75 -3.51 -15.61
N PHE A 77 1.52 -3.98 -14.63
CA PHE A 77 1.40 -3.57 -13.23
C PHE A 77 2.59 -2.73 -12.77
N GLN A 78 2.32 -1.68 -12.00
CA GLN A 78 3.31 -0.89 -11.29
C GLN A 78 3.07 -0.97 -9.79
N ILE A 79 3.98 -1.63 -9.07
CA ILE A 79 3.87 -1.73 -7.61
C ILE A 79 4.35 -0.43 -6.96
N GLN A 80 3.44 0.25 -6.27
CA GLN A 80 3.73 1.51 -5.58
C GLN A 80 4.26 1.27 -4.18
N ARG A 81 3.56 0.46 -3.38
CA ARG A 81 3.85 0.29 -1.95
C ARG A 81 3.47 -1.10 -1.46
N VAL A 82 4.16 -1.53 -0.42
CA VAL A 82 3.84 -2.75 0.34
C VAL A 82 3.86 -2.39 1.82
N ALA A 83 2.87 -2.84 2.57
CA ALA A 83 2.74 -2.57 3.99
C ALA A 83 2.16 -3.77 4.75
N SER A 84 2.47 -3.92 6.03
CA SER A 84 1.95 -5.01 6.87
C SER A 84 0.54 -4.74 7.42
N SER A 85 0.02 -3.52 7.24
CA SER A 85 -1.35 -3.16 7.64
C SER A 85 -1.95 -2.15 6.68
N ALA A 86 -3.28 -2.16 6.52
CA ALA A 86 -3.98 -1.16 5.72
C ALA A 86 -3.75 0.27 6.23
N LEU A 87 -3.68 0.46 7.55
CA LEU A 87 -3.44 1.77 8.15
C LEU A 87 -2.06 2.32 7.75
N SER A 88 -1.02 1.48 7.76
CA SER A 88 0.33 1.88 7.33
C SER A 88 0.45 2.04 5.82
N LEU A 89 -0.40 1.38 5.03
CA LEU A 89 -0.49 1.60 3.58
C LEU A 89 -1.08 2.98 3.26
N ILE A 90 -2.11 3.39 4.01
CA ILE A 90 -2.79 4.69 3.86
C ILE A 90 -1.95 5.82 4.45
N ALA A 91 -1.28 5.57 5.58
CA ALA A 91 -0.41 6.53 6.23
C ALA A 91 0.79 6.85 5.33
N ASN A 92 0.70 7.96 4.61
CA ASN A 92 1.77 8.38 3.72
C ASN A 92 2.78 9.26 4.47
N SER A 93 3.94 8.71 4.81
CA SER A 93 5.07 9.49 5.33
C SER A 93 5.51 10.62 4.39
N ARG A 94 5.30 10.48 3.06
CA ARG A 94 5.66 11.51 2.06
C ARG A 94 4.71 12.71 2.04
N THR A 95 3.50 12.60 2.60
CA THR A 95 2.52 13.69 2.68
C THR A 95 2.28 14.13 4.13
N TYR A 96 3.12 13.67 5.07
CA TYR A 96 2.99 14.03 6.46
C TYR A 96 3.33 15.52 6.64
N GLN A 97 2.32 16.32 6.96
CA GLN A 97 2.49 17.71 7.39
C GLN A 97 2.42 17.74 8.91
N HIS A 98 3.57 17.95 9.55
CA HIS A 98 3.61 18.19 10.99
C HIS A 98 3.05 19.60 11.25
N THR A 99 1.78 19.70 11.62
CA THR A 99 1.21 20.97 12.09
C THR A 99 1.93 21.34 13.38
N GLN A 100 2.86 22.29 13.33
CA GLN A 100 3.46 22.86 14.54
C GLN A 100 2.35 23.60 15.29
N GLN A 101 1.74 22.96 16.27
CA GLN A 101 0.93 23.67 17.26
C GLN A 101 1.87 24.63 17.99
N ALA A 102 1.56 25.92 17.90
CA ALA A 102 2.37 27.01 18.41
C ALA A 102 2.85 26.74 19.84
N SER A 103 4.14 26.43 19.98
CA SER A 103 4.78 26.26 21.27
C SER A 103 4.79 27.59 22.01
N HIS A 104 4.01 27.66 23.09
CA HIS A 104 4.28 28.41 24.31
C HIS A 104 5.00 29.76 24.14
N GLN A 105 4.23 30.85 24.02
CA GLN A 105 4.73 32.18 24.35
C GLN A 105 5.28 32.16 25.78
N THR A 106 6.61 32.20 25.92
CA THR A 106 7.26 32.39 27.21
C THR A 106 6.91 33.79 27.71
N ARG A 107 6.04 33.86 28.73
CA ARG A 107 5.65 35.08 29.42
C ARG A 107 6.88 35.73 30.08
N LYS A 108 7.54 36.66 29.38
CA LYS A 108 8.56 37.54 29.97
C LYS A 108 7.93 38.35 31.11
N ARG A 109 8.21 37.98 32.36
CA ARG A 109 7.89 38.80 33.54
C ARG A 109 8.72 40.08 33.47
N LYS A 110 8.08 41.21 33.14
CA LYS A 110 8.61 42.55 33.39
C LYS A 110 8.69 42.72 34.92
N ARG A 111 9.90 42.67 35.48
CA ARG A 111 10.17 43.21 36.82
C ARG A 111 10.17 44.73 36.67
N SER A 112 9.09 45.38 37.05
CA SER A 112 9.09 46.83 37.30
C SER A 112 9.74 47.08 38.65
N SER A 113 10.96 47.60 38.59
CA SER A 113 11.66 48.21 39.71
C SER A 113 10.94 49.49 40.14
N SER A 114 10.74 49.60 41.45
CA SER A 114 10.37 50.79 42.21
C SER A 114 11.21 52.01 41.87
N THR A 115 10.57 53.19 41.76
CA THR A 115 10.89 54.40 42.52
C THR A 115 9.65 55.30 42.49
#